data_AF-A0A6J6UJ74-F1
#
_entry.id   AF-A0A6J6UJ74-F1
#
_cell.length_a   1.000
_cell.length_b   1.000
_cell.length_c   1.000
_cell.angle_alpha   90.00
_cell.angle_beta   90.00
_cell.angle_gamma   90.00
#
_symmetry.space_group_name_H-M   'P 1'
#
loop_
_entity.id
_entity.type
_entity.pdbx_description
1 polymer ?
#
loop_
_entity_poly.entity_id
_entity_poly.type
_entity_poly.pdbx_seq_one_letter_code
_entity_poly.pdbx_strand_id
1 'polypeptide(L)' 'MNQSLAISISIIVVFVVVVLIGKKFNLSSRYERKPRILNSWSALDKGIDPTDEDKA' A
#
# COMPACT_ATOMS: atom_id res chain seq x y z
N MET A 1 -21.99 -37.51 -6.81
CA MET A 1 -20.74 -36.76 -6.56
C MET A 1 -21.04 -35.26 -6.51
N ASN A 2 -21.02 -34.68 -5.32
CA ASN A 2 -20.14 -33.55 -5.03
C ASN A 2 -20.36 -32.25 -5.83
N GLN A 3 -21.57 -31.97 -6.35
CA GLN A 3 -21.89 -30.69 -7.01
C GLN A 3 -21.63 -29.49 -6.09
N SER A 4 -22.05 -29.60 -4.82
CA SER A 4 -21.73 -28.62 -3.79
C SER A 4 -20.22 -28.46 -3.58
N LEU A 5 -19.48 -29.56 -3.58
CA LEU A 5 -18.02 -29.56 -3.44
C LEU A 5 -17.33 -28.90 -4.64
N ALA A 6 -17.80 -29.17 -5.87
CA ALA A 6 -17.30 -28.55 -7.09
C ALA A 6 -17.57 -27.04 -7.11
N ILE A 7 -18.75 -26.61 -6.65
CA ILE A 7 -19.11 -25.20 -6.49
C ILE A 7 -18.24 -24.54 -5.42
N SER A 8 -18.01 -25.20 -4.28
CA SER A 8 -17.13 -24.67 -3.23
C SER A 8 -15.69 -24.48 -3.73
N ILE A 9 -15.16 -25.45 -4.49
CA ILE A 9 -13.82 -25.36 -5.08
C ILE A 9 -13.75 -24.19 -6.08
N SER A 10 -14.75 -24.02 -6.94
CA SER A 10 -14.72 -22.93 -7.94
C SER A 10 -14.75 -21.56 -7.27
N ILE A 11 -15.54 -21.38 -6.21
CA ILE A 11 -15.58 -20.15 -5.41
C ILE A 11 -14.20 -19.85 -4.81
N ILE A 12 -13.55 -20.86 -4.21
CA ILE A 12 -12.21 -20.70 -3.62
C ILE A 12 -11.20 -20.27 -4.70
N VAL A 13 -11.22 -20.93 -5.85
CA VAL A 13 -10.29 -20.60 -6.96
C VAL A 13 -10.49 -19.17 -7.44
N VAL A 14 -11.74 -18.75 -7.68
CA VAL A 14 -12.04 -17.38 -8.11
C VAL A 14 -11.60 -16.37 -7.04
N PHE A 15 -11.88 -16.65 -5.78
CA PHE A 15 -11.49 -15.77 -4.67
C PHE A 15 -9.97 -15.61 -4.57
N VAL A 16 -9.23 -16.71 -4.69
CA VAL A 16 -7.75 -16.69 -4.71
C VAL A 16 -7.24 -15.85 -5.87
N VAL A 17 -7.79 -16.02 -7.08
CA VAL A 17 -7.40 -15.24 -8.25
C VAL A 17 -7.65 -13.74 -8.02
N VAL A 18 -8.82 -13.38 -7.50
CA VAL A 18 -9.16 -11.97 -7.19
C VAL A 18 -8.21 -11.38 -6.16
N VAL A 19 -7.89 -12.10 -5.08
CA VAL A 19 -6.97 -11.63 -4.03
C VAL A 19 -5.55 -11.45 -4.57
N LEU A 20 -5.06 -12.38 -5.41
CA LEU A 20 -3.73 -12.28 -6.01
C LEU A 20 -3.63 -11.09 -6.96
N ILE A 21 -4.66 -10.86 -7.77
CA ILE A 21 -4.79 -9.68 -8.62
C ILE A 21 -4.81 -8.43 -7.74
N GLY A 22 -5.69 -8.35 -6.74
CA GLY A 22 -5.79 -7.21 -5.83
C GLY A 22 -4.48 -6.87 -5.12
N LYS A 23 -3.72 -7.89 -4.66
CA LYS A 23 -2.39 -7.68 -4.05
C LYS A 23 -1.36 -7.17 -5.05
N LYS A 24 -1.41 -7.61 -6.31
CA LYS A 24 -0.48 -7.18 -7.37
C LYS A 24 -0.82 -5.78 -7.93
N PHE A 25 -2.11 -5.43 -7.93
CA PHE A 25 -2.64 -4.13 -8.36
C PHE A 25 -2.77 -3.13 -7.22
N ASN A 26 -2.20 -3.40 -6.03
CA ASN A 26 -2.01 -2.37 -5.01
C ASN A 26 -1.24 -1.23 -5.67
N LEU A 27 -1.94 -0.13 -5.97
CA LEU A 27 -1.45 0.94 -6.84
C LEU A 27 -0.12 1.41 -6.29
N SER A 28 0.93 0.96 -6.96
CA SER A 28 2.35 1.20 -6.76
C SER A 28 2.69 2.09 -5.57
N SER A 29 3.64 1.64 -4.74
CA SER A 29 4.39 2.49 -3.78
C SER A 29 4.83 3.85 -4.35
N ARG A 30 4.83 4.03 -5.67
CA ARG A 30 4.93 5.33 -6.37
C ARG A 30 3.90 6.38 -5.92
N TYR A 31 2.70 5.99 -5.47
CA TYR A 31 1.68 6.90 -4.93
C TYR A 31 1.63 6.94 -3.41
N GLU A 32 2.22 5.95 -2.73
CA GLU A 32 2.61 6.12 -1.33
C GLU A 32 3.78 7.12 -1.30
N ARG A 33 3.44 8.42 -1.30
CA ARG A 33 4.42 9.50 -1.14
C ARG A 33 5.02 9.39 0.26
N LYS A 34 6.03 8.54 0.41
CA LYS A 34 7.05 8.59 1.45
C LYS A 34 8.21 9.38 0.87
N PRO A 35 8.16 10.72 0.88
CA PRO A 35 9.26 11.52 0.36
C PRO A 35 10.52 11.13 1.13
N ARG A 36 11.60 10.78 0.40
CA ARG A 36 12.88 10.38 1.03
C ARG A 36 13.53 11.52 1.80
N ILE A 37 13.14 12.75 1.48
CA ILE A 37 13.61 13.99 2.09
C ILE A 37 12.35 14.68 2.63
N LEU A 38 12.33 14.97 3.92
CA LEU A 38 11.26 15.77 4.54
C LEU A 38 11.33 17.18 3.96
N ASN A 39 10.19 17.73 3.55
CA ASN A 39 10.14 19.15 3.22
C ASN A 39 9.89 19.93 4.52
N SER A 40 10.11 21.23 4.51
CA SER A 40 9.96 22.08 5.72
C SER A 40 8.58 21.95 6.38
N TRP A 41 7.53 21.66 5.60
CA TRP A 41 6.17 21.45 6.10
C TRP A 41 5.98 20.09 6.77
N SER A 42 6.51 19.00 6.19
CA SER A 42 6.42 17.65 6.75
C SER A 42 7.44 17.38 7.85
N ALA A 43 8.48 18.19 7.95
CA ALA A 43 9.42 18.22 9.07
C ALA A 43 8.72 18.63 10.37
N LEU A 44 7.79 19.60 10.30
CA LEU A 44 7.02 20.05 11.46
C LEU A 44 6.15 18.93 12.05
N ASP A 45 5.52 18.11 11.20
CA ASP A 45 4.76 16.92 11.62
C ASP A 45 5.64 15.87 12.32
N LYS A 46 6.95 15.95 12.13
CA LYS A 46 7.97 15.10 12.78
C LYS A 46 8.63 15.77 13.99
N GLY A 47 8.21 17.00 14.34
CA GLY A 47 8.81 17.77 15.42
C GLY A 47 10.21 18.31 15.09
N ILE A 48 10.57 18.36 13.81
CA ILE A 48 11.82 18.96 13.33
C ILE A 48 11.51 20.43 13.04
N ASP A 49 12.22 21.35 13.69
CA ASP A 49 12.11 22.79 13.43
C ASP A 49 12.87 23.14 12.14
N PRO A 50 12.17 23.59 11.08
CA PRO A 50 12.81 23.95 9.81
C PRO A 50 13.69 25.21 9.90
N THR A 51 13.71 25.90 11.04
CA THR A 51 14.48 27.14 11.25
C THR A 51 15.95 26.87 11.64
N ASP A 52 16.29 25.63 11.99
CA ASP A 52 17.65 25.25 12.41
C ASP A 52 18.60 24.94 11.24
N GLU A 53 18.08 24.63 10.05
CA GLU A 53 18.91 24.23 8.89
C GLU A 53 19.49 25.42 8.07
N ASP A 54 19.05 26.66 8.31
CA ASP A 54 19.51 27.86 7.57
C ASP A 54 20.77 28.53 8.18
N LYS A 55 21.60 27.78 8.93
CA LYS A 55 22.85 28.30 9.55
C LYS A 55 24.14 27.62 9.07
N ALA A 56 24.27 27.37 7.77
CA ALA A 56 25.54 26.95 7.16
C ALA A 56 26.00 27.94 6.08
#